data_AF-A0A3M7Q2L9-F1
#
_entry.id   AF-A0A3M7Q2L9-F1
#
_cell.length_a   1.000
_cell.length_b   1.000
_cell.length_c   1.000
_cell.angle_alpha   90.00
_cell.angle_beta   90.00
_cell.angle_gamma   90.00
#
_symmetry.space_group_name_H-M   'P 1'
#
loop_
_entity.id
_entity.type
_entity.pdbx_description
1 polymer ?
#
loop_
_entity_poly.entity_id
_entity_poly.type
_entity_poly.pdbx_seq_one_letter_code
_entity_poly.pdbx_strand_id
1 'polypeptide(L)'
;MSIRFPIDIWNLHERVKKDLPRTSNNVESWHSRIKSDARHNLTVNKVVEFFRLEQSSQLKSTSSKAQKKEDKIKRQVNEYKTENLELFLTGFSILLMEY
;
A
#
# COMPACT_ATOMS: atom_id res chain seq x y z
N MET A 1 -30.49 1.95 -15.10
CA MET A 1 -29.26 1.39 -15.71
C MET A 1 -28.86 0.18 -14.88
N SER A 2 -29.14 -1.04 -15.36
CA SER A 2 -28.82 -2.26 -14.61
C SER A 2 -27.31 -2.49 -14.67
N ILE A 3 -26.67 -2.51 -13.51
CA ILE A 3 -25.23 -2.74 -13.40
C ILE A 3 -25.01 -4.22 -13.74
N ARG A 4 -24.36 -4.50 -14.87
CA ARG A 4 -24.17 -5.88 -15.39
C ARG A 4 -23.35 -6.79 -14.47
N PHE A 5 -22.70 -6.22 -13.46
CA PHE A 5 -21.79 -6.89 -12.57
C PHE A 5 -22.02 -6.42 -11.12
N PRO A 6 -22.31 -7.34 -10.18
CA PRO A 6 -22.47 -7.01 -8.78
C PRO A 6 -21.24 -6.27 -8.21
N ILE A 7 -21.44 -5.31 -7.30
CA ILE A 7 -20.35 -4.47 -6.77
C ILE A 7 -19.39 -5.27 -5.88
N ASP A 8 -19.87 -6.36 -5.30
CA ASP A 8 -19.13 -7.33 -4.48
C ASP A 8 -18.03 -8.08 -5.23
N ILE A 9 -18.15 -8.24 -6.56
CA ILE A 9 -17.11 -8.91 -7.37
C ILE A 9 -16.01 -7.97 -7.87
N TRP A 10 -16.09 -6.67 -7.53
CA TRP A 10 -15.10 -5.71 -7.97
C TRP A 10 -13.79 -5.94 -7.21
N ASN A 11 -12.66 -5.91 -7.92
CA ASN A 11 -11.33 -5.98 -7.31
C ASN A 11 -11.06 -4.88 -6.25
N LEU A 12 -11.87 -3.81 -6.26
CA LEU A 12 -11.82 -2.69 -5.33
C LEU A 12 -12.84 -2.79 -4.18
N HIS A 13 -13.79 -3.74 -4.22
CA HIS A 13 -14.90 -3.82 -3.27
C HIS A 13 -14.45 -3.76 -1.81
N GLU A 14 -13.58 -4.70 -1.43
CA GLU A 14 -13.03 -4.80 -0.09
C GLU A 14 -12.16 -3.60 0.31
N ARG A 15 -11.55 -2.92 -0.67
CA ARG A 15 -10.70 -1.75 -0.42
C ARG A 15 -11.54 -0.50 -0.16
N VAL A 16 -12.62 -0.32 -0.92
CA VAL A 16 -13.61 0.75 -0.69
C VAL A 16 -14.25 0.55 0.69
N LYS A 17 -14.62 -0.68 1.04
CA LYS A 17 -15.19 -1.00 2.35
C LYS A 17 -14.22 -0.71 3.51
N LYS A 18 -12.91 -0.78 3.27
CA LYS A 18 -11.85 -0.55 4.26
C LYS A 18 -11.23 0.85 4.18
N ASP A 19 -11.82 1.75 3.40
CA ASP A 19 -11.33 3.12 3.14
C ASP A 19 -9.84 3.19 2.73
N LEU A 20 -9.40 2.20 1.96
CA LEU A 20 -8.04 2.11 1.45
C LEU A 20 -7.91 2.83 0.09
N PRO A 21 -6.72 3.33 -0.28
CA PRO A 21 -6.52 4.04 -1.55
C PRO A 21 -7.05 3.25 -2.75
N ARG A 22 -7.80 3.97 -3.61
CA ARG A 22 -8.54 3.42 -4.77
C ARG A 22 -7.63 2.90 -5.88
N THR A 23 -6.35 3.23 -5.88
CA THR A 23 -5.39 2.78 -6.88
C THR A 23 -4.50 1.68 -6.30
N SER A 24 -4.66 0.47 -6.81
CA SER A 24 -3.48 -0.39 -6.93
C SER A 24 -2.80 0.07 -8.22
N ASN A 25 -1.56 0.54 -8.12
CA ASN A 25 -0.69 0.86 -9.26
C ASN A 25 -0.42 -0.37 -10.17
N ASN A 26 -1.11 -1.49 -9.93
CA ASN A 26 -0.92 -2.74 -10.64
C ASN A 26 -1.51 -2.68 -12.05
N VAL A 27 -2.66 -2.04 -12.30
CA VAL A 27 -3.25 -2.01 -13.66
C VAL A 27 -2.33 -1.26 -14.64
N GLU A 28 -1.83 -0.08 -14.27
CA GLU A 28 -0.86 0.67 -15.07
C GLU A 28 0.49 -0.06 -15.18
N SER A 29 0.94 -0.70 -14.10
CA SER A 29 2.16 -1.54 -14.10
C SER A 29 2.01 -2.74 -15.06
N TRP A 30 0.82 -3.34 -15.14
CA TRP A 30 0.52 -4.45 -16.05
C TRP A 30 0.52 -3.97 -17.48
N HIS A 31 -0.13 -2.84 -17.75
CA HIS A 31 -0.12 -2.25 -19.07
C HIS A 31 1.33 -1.96 -19.51
N SER A 32 2.17 -1.39 -18.65
CA SER A 32 3.59 -1.16 -18.98
C SER A 32 4.38 -2.44 -19.23
N ARG A 33 4.16 -3.51 -18.45
CA ARG A 33 4.91 -4.77 -18.55
C ARG A 33 4.47 -5.62 -19.75
N ILE A 34 3.15 -5.68 -19.99
CA ILE A 34 2.57 -6.45 -21.10
C ILE A 34 2.85 -5.77 -22.44
N LYS A 35 2.91 -4.44 -22.50
CA LYS A 35 3.11 -3.70 -23.76
C LYS A 35 4.46 -3.94 -24.44
N SER A 36 5.50 -4.39 -23.73
CA SER A 36 6.75 -4.79 -24.40
C SER A 36 6.64 -6.18 -25.03
N ASP A 37 5.95 -7.11 -24.36
CA ASP A 37 5.89 -8.54 -24.71
C ASP A 37 4.72 -8.87 -25.68
N ALA A 38 3.62 -8.12 -25.59
CA ALA A 38 2.50 -8.13 -26.54
C ALA A 38 2.91 -7.79 -27.99
N ARG A 39 4.03 -7.07 -28.16
CA ARG A 39 4.57 -6.75 -29.48
C ARG A 39 5.30 -7.90 -30.15
N HIS A 40 5.66 -8.95 -29.40
CA HIS A 40 6.59 -9.97 -29.90
C HIS A 40 6.03 -11.38 -29.93
N ASN A 41 5.32 -11.89 -28.89
CA ASN A 41 4.63 -13.21 -28.90
C ASN A 41 3.97 -13.49 -27.54
N LEU A 42 2.90 -12.77 -27.18
CA LEU A 42 2.21 -12.96 -25.90
C LEU A 42 1.13 -14.04 -26.01
N THR A 43 1.43 -15.25 -25.55
CA THR A 43 0.47 -16.37 -25.47
C THR A 43 -0.23 -16.38 -24.11
N VAL A 44 -1.47 -16.88 -24.05
CA VAL A 44 -2.25 -17.02 -22.80
C VAL A 44 -1.43 -17.68 -21.68
N ASN A 45 -0.65 -18.72 -21.99
CA ASN A 45 0.21 -19.39 -21.00
C ASN A 45 1.25 -18.46 -20.37
N LYS A 46 1.83 -17.52 -21.14
CA LYS A 46 2.78 -16.53 -20.61
C LYS A 46 2.09 -15.55 -19.67
N VAL A 47 0.87 -15.13 -20.02
CA VAL A 47 0.05 -14.25 -19.18
C VAL A 47 -0.29 -14.92 -17.85
N VAL A 48 -0.64 -16.21 -17.87
CA VAL A 48 -0.90 -17.00 -16.66
C VAL A 48 0.35 -17.10 -15.78
N GLU A 49 1.52 -17.35 -16.36
CA GLU A 49 2.77 -17.40 -15.60
C GLU A 49 3.14 -16.04 -14.98
N PHE A 50 2.91 -14.93 -15.70
CA PHE A 50 3.09 -13.60 -15.12
C PHE A 50 2.19 -13.37 -13.90
N PHE A 51 0.94 -13.81 -13.94
CA PHE A 51 0.05 -13.73 -12.78
C PHE A 51 0.52 -14.59 -11.61
N ARG A 52 1.00 -15.82 -11.87
CA ARG A 52 1.58 -16.67 -10.81
C ARG A 52 2.78 -16.01 -10.14
N LEU A 53 3.71 -15.49 -10.92
CA LEU A 53 4.92 -14.84 -10.42
C LEU A 53 4.59 -13.59 -9.60
N GLU A 54 3.66 -12.75 -10.06
CA GLU A 54 3.22 -11.57 -9.33
C GLU A 54 2.54 -11.94 -8.02
N GLN A 55 1.61 -12.90 -8.02
CA GLN A 55 0.93 -13.34 -6.81
C GLN A 55 1.93 -13.86 -5.76
N SER A 56 2.92 -14.65 -6.19
CA SER A 56 3.99 -15.15 -5.32
C SER A 56 4.86 -14.04 -4.73
N SER A 57 5.07 -12.95 -5.49
CA SER A 57 5.90 -11.81 -5.08
C SER A 57 5.14 -10.85 -4.17
N GLN A 58 3.85 -10.67 -4.42
CA GLN A 58 2.98 -9.78 -3.67
C GLN A 58 2.77 -10.28 -2.24
N LEU A 59 2.58 -11.60 -2.06
CA LEU A 59 2.52 -12.27 -0.75
C LEU A 59 3.77 -12.04 0.11
N LYS A 60 4.96 -11.96 -0.49
CA LYS A 60 6.22 -11.68 0.23
C LYS A 60 6.41 -10.19 0.55
N SER A 61 5.81 -9.31 -0.24
CA SER A 61 5.99 -7.85 -0.11
C SER A 61 5.11 -7.23 0.98
N THR A 62 3.93 -7.80 1.25
CA THR A 62 3.00 -7.28 2.26
C THR A 62 3.49 -7.55 3.67
N SER A 63 4.00 -8.76 3.93
CA SER A 63 4.61 -9.14 5.22
C SER A 63 5.85 -8.29 5.52
N SER A 64 6.75 -8.12 4.55
CA SER A 64 7.98 -7.35 4.73
C SER A 64 7.77 -5.85 4.91
N LYS A 65 6.76 -5.24 4.25
CA LYS A 65 6.45 -3.82 4.44
C LYS A 65 5.79 -3.54 5.79
N ALA A 66 4.93 -4.44 6.27
CA ALA A 66 4.34 -4.33 7.60
C ALA A 66 5.42 -4.46 8.68
N GLN A 67 6.31 -5.46 8.55
CA GLN A 67 7.45 -5.66 9.44
C GLN A 67 8.35 -4.42 9.53
N LYS A 68 8.74 -3.84 8.38
CA LYS A 68 9.58 -2.64 8.34
C LYS A 68 8.95 -1.41 9.00
N LYS A 69 7.62 -1.27 8.92
CA LYS A 69 6.91 -0.18 9.61
C LYS A 69 6.93 -0.40 11.12
N GLU A 70 6.70 -1.63 11.56
CA GLU A 70 6.72 -1.99 12.99
C GLU A 70 8.12 -1.80 13.59
N ASP A 71 9.16 -2.25 12.90
CA ASP A 71 10.55 -2.08 13.32
C ASP A 71 10.94 -0.60 13.41
N LYS A 72 10.44 0.24 12.48
CA LYS A 72 10.65 1.68 12.53
C LYS A 72 10.00 2.33 13.74
N ILE A 73 8.77 1.94 14.08
CA ILE A 73 8.06 2.47 15.26
C ILE A 73 8.79 2.05 16.54
N LYS A 74 9.17 0.78 16.67
CA LYS A 74 9.93 0.28 17.83
C LYS A 74 11.23 1.04 18.02
N ARG A 75 11.95 1.30 16.92
CA ARG A 75 13.18 2.09 16.95
C ARG A 75 12.93 3.52 17.41
N GLN A 76 11.91 4.19 16.87
CA GLN A 76 11.57 5.56 17.27
C GLN A 76 11.17 5.65 18.74
N VAL A 77 10.40 4.68 19.25
CA VAL A 77 10.03 4.63 20.68
C VAL A 77 11.25 4.45 21.56
N ASN A 78 12.18 3.57 21.18
CA ASN A 78 13.37 3.28 21.99
C ASN A 78 14.45 4.36 21.94
N GLU A 79 14.56 5.07 20.80
CA GLU A 79 15.50 6.18 20.61
C GLU A 79 14.91 7.54 21.03
N TYR A 80 13.64 7.59 21.45
CA TYR A 80 12.99 8.84 21.84
C TYR A 80 13.58 9.37 23.15
N LYS A 81 14.25 10.51 23.08
CA LYS A 81 14.76 11.20 24.27
C LYS A 81 13.63 11.92 24.99
N THR A 82 13.50 11.69 26.29
CA THR A 82 12.49 12.30 27.16
C THR A 82 12.58 13.84 27.17
N GLU A 83 13.79 14.38 26.96
CA GLU A 83 14.06 15.81 26.77
C GLU A 83 13.22 16.43 25.63
N ASN A 84 12.96 15.68 24.57
CA ASN A 84 12.12 16.14 23.46
C ASN A 84 10.63 16.20 23.84
N LEU A 85 10.20 15.35 24.78
CA LEU A 85 8.85 15.40 25.33
C LEU A 85 8.66 16.67 26.16
N GLU A 86 9.63 17.01 27.01
CA GLU A 86 9.58 18.23 27.82
C GLU A 86 9.59 19.49 26.95
N LEU A 87 10.43 19.53 25.90
CA LEU A 87 10.44 20.65 24.95
C LEU A 87 9.08 20.80 24.24
N PHE A 88 8.47 19.68 23.83
CA PHE A 88 7.16 19.67 23.20
C PHE A 88 6.07 20.15 24.16
N LEU A 89 6.02 19.64 25.38
CA LEU A 89 5.05 20.03 26.40
C LEU A 89 5.23 21.49 26.83
N THR A 90 6.47 21.97 26.90
CA THR A 90 6.78 23.36 27.20
C THR A 90 6.30 24.27 26.07
N GLY A 91 6.62 23.95 24.81
CA GLY A 91 6.15 24.70 23.66
C GLY A 91 4.62 24.71 23.55
N PHE A 92 3.97 23.58 23.83
CA PHE A 92 2.51 23.46 23.84
C PHE A 92 1.87 24.28 24.97
N SER A 93 2.46 24.27 26.16
CA SER A 93 2.02 25.08 27.30
C SER A 93 2.10 26.58 26.99
N ILE A 94 3.18 27.03 26.36
CA ILE A 94 3.34 28.42 25.91
C ILE A 94 2.24 28.80 24.92
N LEU A 95 1.97 27.94 23.93
CA LEU A 95 0.94 28.16 22.90
C LEU A 95 -0.48 28.23 23.49
N LEU A 96 -0.74 27.49 24.57
CA LEU A 96 -2.01 27.54 25.31
C LEU A 96 -2.12 28.75 26.25
N MET A 97 -1.01 29.35 26.68
CA MET A 97 -1.01 30.55 27.52
C MET A 97 -1.05 31.86 26.72
N GLU A 98 -0.77 31.83 25.42
CA GLU A 98 -0.91 32.98 24.51
C GLU A 98 -2.34 33.20 23.96
N TYR A 99 -3.31 32.35 24.34
CA TYR A 99 -4.74 32.47 24.03
C TYR A 99 -5.56 32.70 25.29
#